data_AF-A0A2G6R6V2-F1
#
_entry.id   AF-A0A2G6R6V2-F1
#
_cell.length_a   1.000
_cell.length_b   1.000
_cell.length_c   1.000
_cell.angle_alpha   90.00
_cell.angle_beta   90.00
_cell.angle_gamma   90.00
#
_symmetry.space_group_name_H-M   'P 1'
#
loop_
_entity.id
_entity.type
_entity.pdbx_description
1 polymer ?
#
loop_
_entity_poly.entity_id
_entity_poly.type
_entity_poly.pdbx_seq_one_letter_code
_entity_poly.pdbx_strand_id
1 'polypeptide(L)'
;MEPFSTHTGIAVPLRRSNVDTDQIIPAVYLKRITRTGFEDGLFAAWRRDPDFILNHEPYKHGSVLIAGPDFGTGSSREHAVWALQNYGFRVVIGSRFGDIFRSNSGKAGLLIATISQDEVEHLWDLVESDPNAEMTVDLTERTITRDGKQWQFTIDEFTRSRLLAGMDDIAATLAHTDEISAFEKRRSRILPKTLPVRVEQ
;
A
#
# COMPACT_ATOMS: atom_id res chain seq x y z
N MET A 1 -9.07 6.01 6.38
CA MET A 1 -8.93 4.70 5.68
C MET A 1 -9.50 3.61 6.58
N GLU A 2 -9.72 2.38 6.11
CA GLU A 2 -10.12 1.29 7.01
C GLU A 2 -8.94 0.86 7.91
N PRO A 3 -9.16 0.59 9.22
CA PRO A 3 -8.15 0.00 10.09
C PRO A 3 -7.62 -1.32 9.54
N PHE A 4 -6.30 -1.53 9.64
CA PHE A 4 -5.65 -2.77 9.25
C PHE A 4 -5.07 -3.45 10.48
N SER A 5 -5.58 -4.63 10.85
CA SER A 5 -5.00 -5.49 11.89
C SER A 5 -4.37 -6.74 11.29
N THR A 6 -5.17 -7.57 10.63
CA THR A 6 -4.76 -8.83 10.03
C THR A 6 -5.42 -8.98 8.67
N HIS A 7 -4.71 -9.54 7.70
CA HIS A 7 -5.24 -9.81 6.37
C HIS A 7 -4.86 -11.22 5.93
N THR A 8 -5.83 -12.00 5.45
CA THR A 8 -5.62 -13.32 4.88
C THR A 8 -6.07 -13.32 3.43
N GLY A 9 -5.27 -13.89 2.53
CA GLY A 9 -5.70 -14.09 1.15
C GLY A 9 -4.65 -14.73 0.25
N ILE A 10 -4.99 -14.84 -1.03
CA ILE A 10 -4.11 -15.42 -2.05
C ILE A 10 -2.87 -14.54 -2.24
N ALA A 11 -1.71 -15.17 -2.11
CA ALA A 11 -0.42 -14.56 -2.36
C ALA A 11 -0.03 -14.68 -3.83
N VAL A 12 0.50 -13.61 -4.40
CA VAL A 12 0.92 -13.54 -5.81
C VAL A 12 2.43 -13.41 -5.90
N PRO A 13 3.15 -14.37 -6.52
CA PRO A 13 4.59 -14.31 -6.69
C PRO A 13 4.93 -13.46 -7.93
N LEU A 14 5.37 -12.22 -7.70
CA LEU A 14 5.87 -11.34 -8.75
C LEU A 14 7.40 -11.30 -8.72
N ARG A 15 8.04 -12.24 -9.44
CA ARG A 15 9.50 -12.31 -9.64
C ARG A 15 10.01 -11.22 -10.59
N ARG A 16 9.89 -9.96 -10.15
CA ARG A 16 10.35 -8.76 -10.85
C ARG A 16 11.00 -7.79 -9.85
N SER A 17 12.18 -7.32 -10.20
CA SER A 17 12.93 -6.31 -9.44
C SER A 17 12.83 -4.96 -10.12
N ASN A 18 13.09 -3.88 -9.38
CA ASN A 18 13.09 -2.50 -9.89
C ASN A 18 11.77 -2.12 -10.55
N VAL A 19 10.66 -2.62 -10.00
CA VAL A 19 9.33 -2.34 -10.54
C VAL A 19 9.01 -0.87 -10.28
N ASP A 20 8.98 -0.06 -11.34
CA ASP A 20 8.75 1.37 -11.22
C ASP A 20 7.26 1.75 -11.22
N THR A 21 6.94 3.00 -10.87
CA THR A 21 5.56 3.46 -10.79
C THR A 21 4.81 3.55 -12.13
N ASP A 22 5.50 3.65 -13.27
CA ASP A 22 4.91 3.54 -14.61
C ASP A 22 4.53 2.09 -14.94
N GLN A 23 5.32 1.13 -14.47
CA GLN A 23 5.02 -0.30 -14.63
C GLN A 23 3.83 -0.71 -13.77
N ILE A 24 3.74 -0.21 -12.53
CA ILE A 24 2.58 -0.43 -11.66
C ILE A 24 1.32 0.16 -12.30
N ILE A 25 1.40 1.41 -12.77
CA ILE A 25 0.29 2.06 -13.49
C ILE A 25 0.82 3.03 -14.57
N PRO A 26 0.56 2.76 -15.85
CA PRO A 26 1.06 3.61 -16.93
C PRO A 26 0.50 5.03 -16.89
N ALA A 27 1.31 6.02 -17.27
CA ALA A 27 0.94 7.45 -17.27
C ALA A 27 -0.39 7.78 -17.98
N VAL A 28 -0.81 6.98 -18.98
CA VAL A 28 -2.06 7.20 -19.73
C VAL A 28 -3.31 7.13 -18.84
N TYR A 29 -3.26 6.38 -17.73
CA TYR A 29 -4.34 6.26 -16.75
C TYR A 29 -4.44 7.48 -15.83
N LEU A 30 -3.38 8.26 -15.68
CA LEU A 30 -3.27 9.37 -14.72
C LEU A 30 -3.98 10.64 -15.18
N LYS A 31 -4.69 10.59 -16.31
CA LYS A 31 -5.58 11.65 -16.78
C LYS A 31 -6.96 11.60 -16.11
N ARG A 32 -7.26 10.53 -15.37
CA ARG A 32 -8.50 10.37 -14.61
C ARG A 32 -8.48 11.31 -13.41
N ILE A 33 -9.63 11.94 -13.12
CA ILE A 33 -9.82 12.85 -11.98
C ILE A 33 -10.54 12.17 -10.79
N THR A 34 -10.88 10.89 -10.93
CA THR A 34 -11.49 10.08 -9.86
C THR A 34 -10.41 9.46 -8.97
N ARG A 35 -10.79 9.07 -7.75
CA ARG A 35 -9.91 8.31 -6.82
C ARG A 35 -10.07 6.79 -6.95
N THR A 36 -11.06 6.35 -7.73
CA THR A 36 -11.41 4.94 -7.93
C THR A 36 -11.38 4.59 -9.42
N GLY A 37 -11.41 3.29 -9.71
CA GLY A 37 -11.41 2.78 -11.07
C GLY A 37 -10.02 2.74 -11.66
N PHE A 38 -8.99 2.36 -10.90
CA PHE A 38 -7.61 2.20 -11.39
C PHE A 38 -7.16 0.73 -11.47
N GLU A 39 -8.03 -0.22 -11.14
CA GLU A 39 -7.79 -1.66 -11.19
C GLU A 39 -7.49 -2.18 -12.61
N ASP A 40 -8.01 -1.53 -13.64
CA ASP A 40 -7.69 -1.81 -15.05
C ASP A 40 -6.31 -1.27 -15.47
N GLY A 41 -5.78 -0.29 -14.73
CA GLY A 41 -4.46 0.29 -14.91
C GLY A 41 -3.34 -0.51 -14.24
N LEU A 42 -3.64 -1.31 -13.21
CA LEU A 42 -2.65 -2.09 -12.48
C LEU A 42 -1.94 -3.07 -13.43
N PHE A 43 -0.62 -2.90 -13.57
CA PHE A 43 0.24 -3.70 -14.45
C PHE A 43 -0.32 -3.85 -15.87
N ALA A 44 -1.04 -2.84 -16.38
CA ALA A 44 -1.81 -2.94 -17.62
C ALA A 44 -0.96 -3.34 -18.84
N ALA A 45 0.31 -2.91 -18.89
CA ALA A 45 1.23 -3.31 -19.96
C ALA A 45 1.57 -4.80 -19.88
N TRP A 46 1.83 -5.34 -18.67
CA TRP A 46 2.18 -6.74 -18.47
C TRP A 46 0.97 -7.67 -18.59
N ARG A 47 -0.21 -7.24 -18.13
CA ARG A 47 -1.46 -8.02 -18.23
C ARG A 47 -1.95 -8.22 -19.67
N ARG A 48 -1.35 -7.55 -20.67
CA ARG A 48 -1.58 -7.84 -22.09
C ARG A 48 -0.98 -9.18 -22.50
N ASP A 49 0.06 -9.62 -21.82
CA ASP A 49 0.60 -10.96 -21.96
C ASP A 49 -0.35 -11.95 -21.27
N PRO A 50 -0.97 -12.90 -22.01
CA PRO A 50 -1.85 -13.91 -21.41
C PRO A 50 -1.16 -14.74 -20.33
N ASP A 51 0.17 -14.88 -20.39
CA ASP A 51 0.94 -15.68 -19.45
C ASP A 51 1.34 -14.91 -18.18
N PHE A 52 1.00 -13.61 -18.08
CA PHE A 52 1.30 -12.83 -16.89
C PHE A 52 0.56 -13.33 -15.64
N ILE A 53 1.27 -13.37 -14.51
CA ILE A 53 0.82 -14.06 -13.28
C ILE A 53 -0.59 -13.64 -12.80
N LEU A 54 -0.95 -12.35 -12.87
CA LEU A 54 -2.27 -11.86 -12.45
C LEU A 54 -3.43 -12.24 -13.38
N ASN A 55 -3.14 -12.84 -14.54
CA ASN A 55 -4.18 -13.31 -15.45
C ASN A 55 -4.63 -14.75 -15.14
N HIS A 56 -3.91 -15.46 -14.26
CA HIS A 56 -4.17 -16.88 -13.96
C HIS A 56 -4.87 -17.07 -12.62
N GLU A 57 -5.70 -18.11 -12.53
CA GLU A 57 -6.22 -18.56 -11.24
C GLU A 57 -5.12 -19.29 -10.44
N PRO A 58 -5.07 -19.12 -9.11
CA PRO A 58 -5.93 -18.26 -8.27
C PRO A 58 -5.41 -16.81 -8.14
N TYR A 59 -4.25 -16.50 -8.71
CA TYR A 59 -3.54 -15.22 -8.53
C TYR A 59 -4.30 -13.98 -9.01
N LYS A 60 -5.25 -14.16 -9.94
CA LYS A 60 -6.17 -13.11 -10.38
C LYS A 60 -6.99 -12.52 -9.22
N HIS A 61 -7.26 -13.32 -8.19
CA HIS A 61 -7.93 -12.92 -6.95
C HIS A 61 -6.95 -12.63 -5.80
N GLY A 62 -5.67 -12.48 -6.13
CA GLY A 62 -4.61 -12.16 -5.19
C GLY A 62 -4.84 -10.85 -4.43
N SER A 63 -4.55 -10.88 -3.14
CA SER A 63 -4.62 -9.69 -2.26
C SER A 63 -3.34 -9.47 -1.45
N VAL A 64 -2.37 -10.38 -1.54
CA VAL A 64 -1.02 -10.25 -1.00
C VAL A 64 -0.02 -10.33 -2.16
N LEU A 65 0.71 -9.28 -2.46
CA LEU A 65 1.71 -9.26 -3.52
C LEU A 65 3.10 -9.53 -2.95
N ILE A 66 3.86 -10.49 -3.49
CA ILE A 66 5.26 -10.72 -3.11
C ILE A 66 6.14 -10.28 -4.26
N ALA A 67 6.80 -9.14 -4.09
CA ALA A 67 7.59 -8.49 -5.14
C ALA A 67 9.09 -8.63 -4.90
N GLY A 68 9.87 -8.46 -5.97
CA GLY A 68 11.32 -8.40 -5.89
C GLY A 68 11.82 -7.08 -5.27
N PRO A 69 13.15 -6.94 -5.12
CA PRO A 69 13.75 -5.73 -4.57
C PRO A 69 13.44 -4.51 -5.45
N ASP A 70 13.46 -3.33 -4.84
CA ASP A 70 13.23 -2.04 -5.52
C ASP A 70 11.81 -1.85 -6.05
N PHE A 71 10.81 -2.46 -5.40
CA PHE A 71 9.42 -2.28 -5.81
C PHE A 71 8.90 -0.86 -5.51
N GLY A 72 8.17 -0.28 -6.46
CA GLY A 72 7.65 1.08 -6.36
C GLY A 72 8.72 2.16 -6.50
N THR A 73 9.81 1.87 -7.23
CA THR A 73 10.87 2.85 -7.49
C THR A 73 10.44 3.91 -8.53
N GLY A 74 11.24 4.96 -8.68
CA GLY A 74 11.01 6.02 -9.64
C GLY A 74 10.10 7.14 -9.13
N SER A 75 9.21 7.64 -9.99
CA SER A 75 8.48 8.89 -9.74
C SER A 75 7.41 8.77 -8.65
N SER A 76 7.18 9.87 -7.91
CA SER A 76 6.11 9.96 -6.92
C SER A 76 4.74 9.88 -7.58
N ARG A 77 4.00 8.78 -7.36
CA ARG A 77 2.65 8.57 -7.88
C ARG A 77 1.78 7.84 -6.87
N GLU A 78 0.87 8.57 -6.22
CA GLU A 78 -0.14 7.95 -5.33
C GLU A 78 -1.03 6.95 -6.07
N HIS A 79 -1.27 7.20 -7.36
CA HIS A 79 -2.02 6.32 -8.25
C HIS A 79 -1.48 4.88 -8.31
N ALA A 80 -0.17 4.66 -8.11
CA ALA A 80 0.40 3.32 -8.06
C ALA A 80 -0.15 2.52 -6.87
N VAL A 81 -0.32 3.18 -5.73
CA VAL A 81 -0.93 2.61 -4.53
C VAL A 81 -2.43 2.36 -4.76
N TRP A 82 -3.13 3.33 -5.36
CA TRP A 82 -4.56 3.18 -5.65
C TRP A 82 -4.84 2.05 -6.64
N ALA A 83 -4.01 1.88 -7.67
CA ALA A 83 -4.15 0.77 -8.62
C ALA A 83 -4.07 -0.59 -7.92
N LEU A 84 -3.09 -0.76 -7.01
CA LEU A 84 -2.96 -1.96 -6.18
C LEU A 84 -4.20 -2.17 -5.30
N GLN A 85 -4.62 -1.15 -4.56
CA GLN A 85 -5.75 -1.26 -3.63
C GLN A 85 -7.10 -1.47 -4.33
N ASN A 86 -7.33 -0.80 -5.46
CA ASN A 86 -8.55 -0.94 -6.27
C ASN A 86 -8.62 -2.34 -6.91
N TYR A 87 -7.47 -2.91 -7.29
CA TYR A 87 -7.42 -4.30 -7.77
C TYR A 87 -7.77 -5.30 -6.66
N GLY A 88 -7.42 -4.99 -5.41
CA GLY A 88 -7.73 -5.83 -4.25
C GLY A 88 -6.55 -6.09 -3.33
N PHE A 89 -5.34 -5.61 -3.67
CA PHE A 89 -4.18 -5.78 -2.81
C PHE A 89 -4.34 -5.00 -1.50
N ARG A 90 -4.04 -5.70 -0.40
CA ARG A 90 -4.01 -5.17 0.96
C ARG A 90 -2.60 -5.17 1.52
N VAL A 91 -1.74 -6.05 1.02
CA VAL A 91 -0.35 -6.18 1.44
C VAL A 91 0.58 -6.29 0.24
N VAL A 92 1.74 -5.63 0.32
CA VAL A 92 2.90 -5.91 -0.53
C VAL A 92 4.08 -6.32 0.35
N ILE A 93 4.61 -7.51 0.10
CA ILE A 93 5.78 -8.10 0.75
C ILE A 93 6.96 -7.96 -0.20
N GLY A 94 8.14 -7.62 0.33
CA GLY A 94 9.35 -7.48 -0.47
C GLY A 94 10.56 -7.14 0.39
N SER A 95 11.73 -7.09 -0.22
CA SER A 95 12.99 -6.84 0.48
C SER A 95 13.41 -5.37 0.51
N ARG A 96 12.99 -4.59 -0.49
CA ARG A 96 13.26 -3.16 -0.56
C ARG A 96 12.22 -2.43 -1.41
N PHE A 97 11.84 -1.25 -0.96
CA PHE A 97 10.81 -0.42 -1.59
C PHE A 97 11.31 0.99 -1.85
N GLY A 98 10.79 1.63 -2.90
CA GLY A 98 10.97 3.07 -3.09
C GLY A 98 10.38 3.86 -1.92
N ASP A 99 11.14 4.77 -1.32
CA ASP A 99 10.74 5.46 -0.08
C ASP A 99 9.43 6.23 -0.21
N ILE A 100 9.23 6.88 -1.36
CA ILE A 100 8.01 7.63 -1.66
C ILE A 100 6.81 6.69 -1.79
N PHE A 101 6.97 5.57 -2.50
CA PHE A 101 5.93 4.56 -2.63
C PHE A 101 5.56 3.96 -1.27
N ARG A 102 6.56 3.63 -0.44
CA ARG A 102 6.36 3.14 0.93
C ARG A 102 5.57 4.16 1.77
N SER A 103 5.95 5.44 1.73
CA SER A 103 5.25 6.50 2.45
C SER A 103 3.80 6.64 2.00
N ASN A 104 3.55 6.72 0.69
CA ASN A 104 2.19 6.84 0.14
C ASN A 104 1.33 5.61 0.48
N SER A 105 1.92 4.42 0.49
CA SER A 105 1.23 3.16 0.84
C SER A 105 0.69 3.20 2.26
N GLY A 106 1.53 3.57 3.22
CA GLY A 106 1.13 3.70 4.62
C GLY A 106 0.06 4.76 4.85
N LYS A 107 0.04 5.84 4.07
CA LYS A 107 -0.98 6.89 4.13
C LYS A 107 -2.32 6.49 3.53
N ALA A 108 -2.32 5.57 2.57
CA ALA A 108 -3.51 5.14 1.85
C ALA A 108 -4.13 3.84 2.39
N GLY A 109 -3.43 3.12 3.28
CA GLY A 109 -3.93 1.85 3.85
C GLY A 109 -3.45 0.61 3.11
N LEU A 110 -2.31 0.68 2.43
CA LEU A 110 -1.63 -0.47 1.85
C LEU A 110 -0.45 -0.84 2.74
N LEU A 111 -0.46 -2.06 3.30
CA LEU A 111 0.62 -2.54 4.15
C LEU A 111 1.85 -2.88 3.29
N ILE A 112 3.00 -2.31 3.64
CA ILE A 112 4.30 -2.69 3.11
C ILE A 112 5.04 -3.50 4.17
N ALA A 113 5.19 -4.81 3.94
CA ALA A 113 5.87 -5.73 4.83
C ALA A 113 7.28 -6.02 4.30
N THR A 114 8.30 -5.53 5.02
CA THR A 114 9.70 -5.67 4.57
C THR A 114 10.38 -6.86 5.26
N ILE A 115 10.86 -7.83 4.47
CA ILE A 115 11.59 -9.04 4.92
C ILE A 115 12.96 -9.12 4.23
N SER A 116 13.80 -10.10 4.54
CA SER A 116 15.05 -10.30 3.80
C SER A 116 14.82 -10.86 2.39
N GLN A 117 15.78 -10.66 1.49
CA GLN A 117 15.67 -11.17 0.11
C GLN A 117 15.59 -12.70 0.07
N ASP A 118 16.33 -13.40 0.93
CA ASP A 118 16.30 -14.86 1.03
C ASP A 118 14.89 -15.35 1.46
N GLU A 119 14.22 -14.63 2.36
CA GLU A 119 12.85 -14.94 2.74
C GLU A 119 11.85 -14.63 1.62
N VAL A 120 12.05 -13.58 0.81
CA VAL A 120 11.23 -13.33 -0.39
C VAL A 120 11.33 -14.50 -1.36
N GLU A 121 12.54 -15.01 -1.61
CA GLU A 121 12.76 -16.16 -2.48
C GLU A 121 12.08 -17.41 -1.95
N HIS A 122 12.20 -17.67 -0.65
CA HIS A 122 11.51 -18.79 0.00
C HIS A 122 9.99 -18.68 -0.11
N LEU A 123 9.43 -17.49 0.07
CA LEU A 123 8.00 -17.26 -0.09
C LEU A 123 7.53 -17.47 -1.53
N TRP A 124 8.31 -17.07 -2.54
CA TRP A 124 7.97 -17.36 -3.93
C TRP A 124 7.87 -18.86 -4.20
N ASP A 125 8.88 -19.63 -3.78
CA ASP A 125 8.88 -21.08 -3.99
C ASP A 125 7.69 -21.74 -3.27
N LEU A 126 7.38 -21.29 -2.04
CA LEU A 126 6.23 -21.79 -1.28
C LEU A 126 4.91 -21.50 -1.99
N VAL A 127 4.72 -20.27 -2.46
CA VAL A 127 3.50 -19.84 -3.16
C VAL A 127 3.30 -20.59 -4.47
N GLU A 128 4.37 -20.77 -5.24
CA GLU A 128 4.32 -21.49 -6.51
C GLU A 128 4.04 -22.99 -6.32
N SER A 129 4.52 -23.59 -5.21
CA SER A 129 4.27 -25.00 -4.91
C SER A 129 2.82 -25.32 -4.52
N ASP A 130 2.09 -24.36 -3.92
CA ASP A 130 0.66 -24.50 -3.61
C ASP A 130 -0.07 -23.17 -3.87
N PRO A 131 -0.45 -22.88 -5.12
CA PRO A 131 -1.04 -21.59 -5.47
C PRO A 131 -2.32 -21.24 -4.70
N ASN A 132 -3.07 -22.24 -4.21
CA ASN A 132 -4.36 -22.04 -3.56
C ASN A 132 -4.26 -21.79 -2.05
N ALA A 133 -3.12 -22.12 -1.43
CA ALA A 133 -2.93 -21.88 -0.01
C ALA A 133 -2.88 -20.37 0.29
N GLU A 134 -3.67 -19.96 1.27
CA GLU A 134 -3.74 -18.56 1.71
C GLU A 134 -2.52 -18.18 2.56
N MET A 135 -2.22 -16.90 2.57
CA MET A 135 -1.19 -16.30 3.42
C MET A 135 -1.85 -15.29 4.35
N THR A 136 -1.51 -15.37 5.64
CA THR A 136 -1.97 -14.42 6.66
C THR A 136 -0.85 -13.46 7.01
N VAL A 137 -1.15 -12.17 7.04
CA VAL A 137 -0.24 -11.11 7.45
C VAL A 137 -0.85 -10.37 8.63
N ASP A 138 -0.18 -10.39 9.77
CA ASP A 138 -0.63 -9.77 11.02
C ASP A 138 0.24 -8.54 11.34
N LEU A 139 -0.39 -7.36 11.34
CA LEU A 139 0.29 -6.10 11.65
C LEU A 139 0.52 -5.90 13.15
N THR A 140 -0.31 -6.51 14.00
CA THR A 140 -0.18 -6.41 15.45
C THR A 140 1.10 -7.10 15.88
N GLU A 141 1.30 -8.35 15.45
CA GLU A 141 2.45 -9.18 15.76
C GLU A 141 3.63 -8.99 14.79
N ARG A 142 3.39 -8.34 13.65
CA ARG A 142 4.34 -8.11 12.54
C ARG A 142 4.83 -9.39 11.87
N THR A 143 3.92 -10.36 11.74
CA THR A 143 4.20 -11.69 11.22
C THR A 143 3.54 -11.92 9.86
N ILE A 144 4.20 -12.73 9.04
CA ILE A 144 3.61 -13.38 7.87
C ILE A 144 3.55 -14.86 8.21
N THR A 145 2.41 -15.51 7.98
CA THR A 145 2.18 -16.92 8.31
C THR A 145 1.57 -17.66 7.14
N ARG A 146 2.12 -18.83 6.82
CA ARG A 146 1.61 -19.74 5.80
C ARG A 146 2.13 -21.16 6.06
N ASP A 147 1.26 -22.17 5.92
CA ASP A 147 1.61 -23.59 6.06
C ASP A 147 2.33 -23.93 7.39
N GLY A 148 1.95 -23.25 8.47
CA GLY A 148 2.58 -23.38 9.79
C GLY A 148 3.97 -22.75 9.91
N LYS A 149 4.51 -22.16 8.84
CA LYS A 149 5.74 -21.36 8.85
C LYS A 149 5.40 -19.90 9.13
N GLN A 150 6.34 -19.20 9.75
CA GLN A 150 6.18 -17.81 10.17
C GLN A 150 7.45 -17.03 9.87
N TRP A 151 7.28 -15.82 9.33
CA TRP A 151 8.34 -14.85 9.07
C TRP A 151 8.04 -13.55 9.79
N GLN A 152 9.07 -12.84 10.25
CA GLN A 152 8.92 -11.52 10.84
C GLN A 152 9.21 -10.45 9.80
N PHE A 153 8.32 -9.47 9.67
CA PHE A 153 8.54 -8.33 8.81
C PHE A 153 8.79 -7.05 9.61
N THR A 154 9.42 -6.09 8.96
CA THR A 154 9.71 -4.77 9.50
C THR A 154 8.81 -3.72 8.86
N ILE A 155 8.41 -2.75 9.70
CA ILE A 155 7.63 -1.57 9.38
C ILE A 155 7.95 -0.50 10.43
N ASP A 156 7.93 0.79 10.05
CA ASP A 156 8.12 1.85 11.02
C ASP A 156 6.90 2.02 11.93
N GLU A 157 7.13 2.34 13.20
CA GLU A 157 6.07 2.35 14.22
C GLU A 157 4.98 3.40 13.94
N PHE A 158 5.35 4.52 13.32
CA PHE A 158 4.40 5.56 12.96
C PHE A 158 3.41 5.07 11.90
N THR A 159 3.91 4.46 10.83
CA THR A 159 3.07 3.84 9.79
C THR A 159 2.25 2.70 10.36
N ARG A 160 2.83 1.84 11.22
CA ARG A 160 2.11 0.75 11.88
C ARG A 160 0.94 1.27 12.71
N SER A 161 1.18 2.21 13.61
CA SER A 161 0.14 2.82 14.46
C SER A 161 -0.96 3.47 13.64
N ARG A 162 -0.58 4.16 12.55
CA ARG A 162 -1.51 4.77 11.61
C ARG A 162 -2.44 3.75 10.94
N LEU A 163 -1.86 2.66 10.42
CA LEU A 163 -2.61 1.58 9.77
C LEU A 163 -3.55 0.88 10.77
N LEU A 164 -3.07 0.56 11.97
CA LEU A 164 -3.88 -0.03 13.04
C LEU A 164 -5.06 0.85 13.44
N ALA A 165 -4.87 2.17 13.46
CA ALA A 165 -5.92 3.13 13.82
C ALA A 165 -6.82 3.54 12.65
N GLY A 166 -6.51 3.14 11.40
CA GLY A 166 -7.23 3.60 10.20
C GLY A 166 -7.08 5.11 9.92
N MET A 167 -6.04 5.76 10.48
CA MET A 167 -5.88 7.21 10.41
C MET A 167 -5.31 7.68 9.07
N ASP A 168 -6.06 8.49 8.33
CA ASP A 168 -5.49 9.26 7.22
C ASP A 168 -4.90 10.61 7.67
N ASP A 169 -4.29 11.36 6.75
CA ASP A 169 -3.66 12.64 7.06
C ASP A 169 -4.68 13.69 7.59
N ILE A 170 -5.95 13.57 7.21
CA ILE A 170 -7.02 14.45 7.70
C ILE A 170 -7.32 14.08 9.15
N ALA A 171 -7.57 12.81 9.43
CA ALA A 171 -7.82 12.31 10.79
C ALA A 171 -6.66 12.62 11.73
N ALA A 172 -5.42 12.45 11.28
CA ALA A 172 -4.22 12.80 12.04
C ALA A 172 -4.17 14.30 12.38
N THR A 173 -4.52 15.16 11.42
CA THR A 173 -4.59 16.62 11.67
C THR A 173 -5.72 16.97 12.64
N LEU A 174 -6.89 16.35 12.47
CA LEU A 174 -8.06 16.58 13.32
C LEU A 174 -7.83 16.14 14.77
N ALA A 175 -6.94 15.19 15.03
CA ALA A 175 -6.52 14.80 16.39
C ALA A 175 -5.89 15.96 17.18
N HIS A 176 -5.36 16.99 16.50
CA HIS A 176 -4.74 18.16 17.12
C HIS A 176 -5.65 19.41 17.12
N THR A 177 -6.96 19.26 16.90
CA THR A 177 -7.90 20.39 16.77
C THR A 177 -7.85 21.35 17.97
N ASP A 178 -7.74 20.83 19.19
CA ASP A 178 -7.67 21.66 20.40
C ASP A 178 -6.36 22.45 20.51
N GLU A 179 -5.23 21.82 20.16
CA GLU A 179 -3.91 22.45 20.13
C GLU A 179 -3.85 23.55 19.06
N ILE A 180 -4.38 23.25 17.86
CA ILE A 180 -4.51 24.21 16.76
C ILE A 180 -5.35 25.41 17.23
N SER A 181 -6.51 25.15 17.85
CA SER A 181 -7.39 26.19 18.38
C SER A 181 -6.71 27.04 19.47
N ALA A 182 -5.93 26.42 20.36
CA ALA A 182 -5.20 27.12 21.41
C ALA A 182 -4.05 27.98 20.86
N PHE A 183 -3.37 27.50 19.81
CA PHE A 183 -2.37 28.28 19.08
C PHE A 183 -3.01 29.48 18.38
N GLU A 184 -4.12 29.28 17.66
CA GLU A 184 -4.83 30.34 16.93
C GLU A 184 -5.32 31.47 17.85
N LYS A 185 -5.80 31.15 19.06
CA LYS A 185 -6.19 32.14 20.07
C LYS A 185 -5.04 33.07 20.50
N ARG A 186 -3.79 32.58 20.47
CA ARG A 186 -2.59 33.32 20.89
C ARG A 186 -1.80 33.91 19.71
N ARG A 187 -2.14 33.54 18.48
CA ARG A 187 -1.45 33.99 17.26
C ARG A 187 -1.65 35.49 17.05
N SER A 188 -0.55 36.19 16.75
CA SER A 188 -0.56 37.64 16.55
C SER A 188 -1.52 38.07 15.44
N ARG A 189 -2.25 39.17 15.67
CA ARG A 189 -3.23 39.74 14.74
C ARG A 189 -2.62 40.34 13.47
N ILE A 190 -1.32 40.63 13.46
CA ILE A 190 -0.62 41.17 12.28
C ILE A 190 -0.28 40.08 11.25
N LEU A 191 -0.38 38.80 11.63
CA LEU A 191 -0.14 37.70 10.72
C LEU A 191 -1.39 37.40 9.88
N PRO A 192 -1.23 36.93 8.63
CA PRO A 192 -2.35 36.50 7.80
C PRO A 192 -3.23 35.47 8.52
N LYS A 193 -4.54 35.58 8.31
CA LYS A 193 -5.58 34.65 8.78
C LYS A 193 -6.26 34.00 7.58
N THR A 194 -6.54 32.71 7.69
CA THR A 194 -7.52 32.03 6.83
C THR A 194 -8.91 32.58 7.18
N LEU A 195 -9.66 33.01 6.17
CA LEU A 195 -11.06 33.37 6.37
C LEU A 195 -11.86 32.07 6.54
N PRO A 196 -12.88 32.04 7.42
CA PRO A 196 -13.77 30.89 7.50
C PRO A 196 -14.43 30.63 6.13
N VAL A 197 -14.74 29.37 5.86
CA VAL A 197 -15.48 28.98 4.65
C VAL A 197 -16.77 29.79 4.59
N ARG A 198 -17.00 30.49 3.47
CA ARG A 198 -18.27 31.18 3.23
C ARG A 198 -19.33 30.11 3.01
N VAL A 199 -20.18 29.88 4.00
CA VAL A 199 -21.39 29.07 3.84
C VAL A 199 -22.46 30.03 3.32
N GLU A 200 -22.85 29.90 2.05
CA GLU A 200 -24.02 30.62 1.53
C GLU A 200 -25.25 30.17 2.34
N GLN A 201 -25.97 31.15 2.90
CA GLN A 201 -27.20 30.93 3.66
C GLN A 201 -28.38 30.64 2.73
#